data_AF-A0A0Q5LQZ9-F1
#
_entry.id   AF-A0A0Q5LQZ9-F1
#
_cell.length_a   1.000
_cell.length_b   1.000
_cell.length_c   1.000
_cell.angle_alpha   90.00
_cell.angle_beta   90.00
_cell.angle_gamma   90.00
#
_symmetry.space_group_name_H-M   'P 1'
#
loop_
_entity.id
_entity.type
_entity.pdbx_description
1 polymer ?
#
loop_
_entity_poly.entity_id
_entity_poly.type
_entity_poly.pdbx_seq_one_letter_code
_entity_poly.pdbx_strand_id
1 'polypeptide(L)'
;MGLVKKQPATPTRAAQAGRRMPADPENASPLRRQVLVAARRRCEDMQDGPDAREAMRREVMETPAGLLPDLLTALSTVRIDRTALFFRSAIPTERTNP
;
A
#
# COMPACT_ATOMS: atom_id res chain seq x y z
N MET A 1 -62.63 14.89 18.76
CA MET A 1 -62.13 14.61 17.39
C MET A 1 -60.66 14.99 17.35
N GLY A 2 -59.75 14.02 17.44
CA GLY A 2 -58.32 14.26 17.57
C GLY A 2 -57.61 14.23 16.22
N LEU A 3 -56.95 15.32 15.85
CA LEU A 3 -56.17 15.44 14.62
C LEU A 3 -54.73 14.98 14.89
N VAL A 4 -54.37 13.75 14.54
CA VAL A 4 -52.97 13.28 14.57
C VAL A 4 -52.32 13.52 13.21
N LYS A 5 -51.57 14.63 13.08
CA LYS A 5 -50.72 14.89 11.92
C LYS A 5 -49.45 14.04 12.06
N LYS A 6 -49.33 13.00 11.24
CA LYS A 6 -48.13 12.16 11.10
C LYS A 6 -46.98 13.03 10.57
N GLN A 7 -45.91 13.16 11.35
CA GLN A 7 -44.66 13.79 10.90
C GLN A 7 -43.89 12.81 9.98
N PRO A 8 -43.38 13.25 8.83
CA PRO A 8 -42.49 12.42 8.02
C PRO A 8 -41.11 12.35 8.68
N ALA A 9 -40.66 11.12 8.95
CA ALA A 9 -39.30 10.87 9.42
C ALA A 9 -38.28 11.38 8.40
N THR A 10 -37.46 12.34 8.80
CA THR A 10 -36.27 12.75 8.07
C THR A 10 -35.34 11.55 7.94
N PRO A 11 -34.95 11.12 6.74
CA PRO A 11 -33.87 10.16 6.61
C PRO A 11 -32.58 10.86 7.06
N THR A 12 -32.03 10.43 8.19
CA THR A 12 -30.66 10.76 8.61
C THR A 12 -29.72 10.22 7.54
N ARG A 13 -29.38 11.06 6.57
CA ARG A 13 -28.32 10.79 5.61
C ARG A 13 -27.03 10.81 6.41
N ALA A 14 -26.51 9.63 6.72
CA ALA A 14 -25.18 9.48 7.28
C ALA A 14 -24.23 10.27 6.39
N ALA A 15 -23.71 11.38 6.92
CA ALA A 15 -22.61 12.10 6.30
C ALA A 15 -21.43 11.13 6.31
N GLN A 16 -21.29 10.35 5.23
CA GLN A 16 -20.00 9.79 4.88
C GLN A 16 -19.10 11.01 4.69
N ALA A 17 -18.36 11.33 5.75
CA ALA A 17 -17.24 12.24 5.73
C ALA A 17 -16.18 11.60 4.84
N GLY A 18 -16.42 11.62 3.53
CA GLY A 18 -15.43 11.46 2.51
C GLY A 18 -14.50 12.66 2.61
N ARG A 19 -13.60 12.65 3.59
CA ARG A 19 -12.38 13.44 3.56
C ARG A 19 -11.55 12.89 2.41
N ARG A 20 -11.90 13.31 1.19
CA ARG A 20 -10.92 13.46 0.11
C ARG A 20 -10.02 14.63 0.53
N MET A 21 -9.09 14.37 1.45
CA MET A 21 -7.97 15.28 1.63
C MET A 21 -6.97 15.01 0.51
N PRO A 22 -6.48 16.06 -0.16
CA PRO A 22 -5.54 15.94 -1.25
C PRO A 22 -4.27 15.24 -0.77
N ALA A 23 -3.67 14.48 -1.69
CA ALA A 23 -2.50 13.65 -1.52
C ALA A 23 -1.23 14.50 -1.32
N ASP A 24 -1.20 15.35 -0.30
CA ASP A 24 0.00 16.05 0.11
C ASP A 24 0.87 15.11 0.96
N PRO A 25 2.14 14.85 0.61
CA PRO A 25 3.02 14.01 1.40
C PRO A 25 3.24 14.57 2.81
N GLU A 26 3.13 15.89 2.97
CA GLU A 26 3.25 16.59 4.26
C GLU A 26 2.00 16.38 5.14
N ASN A 27 0.82 16.22 4.53
CA ASN A 27 -0.45 15.92 5.21
C ASN A 27 -0.80 14.42 5.20
N ALA A 28 0.15 13.55 4.86
CA ALA A 28 -0.06 12.11 4.85
C ALA A 28 -0.45 11.60 6.24
N SER A 29 -1.45 10.71 6.29
CA SER A 29 -1.85 10.05 7.53
C SER A 29 -0.64 9.34 8.16
N PRO A 30 -0.60 9.20 9.50
CA PRO A 30 0.51 8.54 10.18
C PRO A 30 0.75 7.10 9.67
N LEU A 31 -0.30 6.41 9.23
CA LEU A 31 -0.19 5.10 8.59
C LEU A 31 0.50 5.20 7.23
N ARG A 32 0.13 6.16 6.38
CA ARG A 32 0.77 6.34 5.07
C ARG A 32 2.25 6.71 5.22
N ARG A 33 2.61 7.51 6.22
CA ARG A 33 4.02 7.79 6.54
C ARG A 33 4.80 6.52 6.88
N GLN A 34 4.22 5.62 7.67
CA GLN A 34 4.83 4.31 7.97
C GLN A 34 5.00 3.47 6.71
N VAL A 35 4.00 3.42 5.83
CA VAL A 35 4.10 2.73 4.54
C VAL A 35 5.21 3.32 3.67
N LEU A 36 5.33 4.65 3.57
CA LEU A 36 6.41 5.31 2.82
C LEU A 36 7.80 4.98 3.37
N VAL A 37 7.95 4.90 4.69
CA VAL A 37 9.21 4.50 5.33
C VAL A 37 9.52 3.03 5.03
N ALA A 38 8.54 2.14 5.14
CA ALA A 38 8.70 0.72 4.81
C ALA A 38 9.06 0.51 3.33
N ALA A 39 8.38 1.21 2.43
CA ALA A 39 8.65 1.20 0.99
C ALA A 39 10.07 1.69 0.69
N ARG A 40 10.51 2.79 1.30
CA ARG A 40 11.88 3.29 1.14
C ARG A 40 12.92 2.25 1.59
N ARG A 41 12.75 1.68 2.79
CA ARG A 41 13.66 0.63 3.30
C ARG A 41 13.71 -0.55 2.35
N ARG A 42 12.57 -0.96 1.80
CA ARG A 42 12.50 -2.06 0.86
C ARG A 42 13.28 -1.78 -0.43
N CYS A 43 13.15 -0.58 -0.98
CA CYS A 43 13.97 -0.15 -2.12
C CYS A 43 15.48 -0.08 -1.78
N GLU A 44 15.83 0.29 -0.53
CA GLU A 44 17.22 0.26 -0.07
C GLU A 44 17.76 -1.17 0.02
N ASP A 45 16.98 -2.11 0.59
CA ASP A 45 17.32 -3.54 0.68
C ASP A 45 17.48 -4.18 -0.71
N MET A 46 16.65 -3.78 -1.67
CA MET A 46 16.73 -4.24 -3.07
C MET A 46 17.78 -3.48 -3.90
N GLN A 47 18.45 -2.48 -3.31
CA GLN A 47 19.38 -1.59 -4.01
C GLN A 47 18.77 -0.96 -5.27
N ASP A 48 17.49 -0.60 -5.18
CA ASP A 48 16.75 0.05 -6.24
C ASP A 48 17.22 1.50 -6.42
N GLY A 49 17.25 1.91 -7.69
CA GLY A 49 17.65 3.25 -8.11
C GLY A 49 16.65 4.34 -7.74
N PRO A 50 17.01 5.62 -7.97
CA PRO A 50 16.17 6.76 -7.61
C PRO A 50 14.79 6.74 -8.30
N ASP A 51 14.73 6.33 -9.57
CA ASP A 51 13.46 6.26 -10.31
C ASP A 51 12.48 5.24 -9.71
N ALA A 52 12.98 4.06 -9.32
CA ALA A 52 12.15 3.02 -8.69
C ALA A 52 11.63 3.47 -7.31
N ARG A 53 12.42 4.24 -6.56
CA ARG A 53 11.99 4.82 -5.28
C ARG A 53 10.91 5.88 -5.48
N GLU A 54 11.03 6.71 -6.51
CA GLU A 54 10.02 7.73 -6.82
C GLU A 54 8.71 7.09 -7.29
N ALA A 55 8.79 6.09 -8.16
CA ALA A 55 7.65 5.30 -8.60
C ALA A 55 6.92 4.67 -7.41
N MET A 56 7.66 4.00 -6.52
CA MET A 56 7.08 3.38 -5.33
C MET A 56 6.45 4.40 -4.37
N ARG A 57 7.09 5.56 -4.17
CA ARG A 57 6.50 6.66 -3.39
C ARG A 57 5.18 7.11 -3.99
N ARG A 58 5.12 7.27 -5.30
CA ARG A 58 3.91 7.69 -6.02
C ARG A 58 2.80 6.66 -5.86
N GLU A 59 3.10 5.38 -6.04
CA GLU A 59 2.14 4.29 -5.84
C GLU A 59 1.55 4.26 -4.42
N VAL A 60 2.37 4.47 -3.39
CA VAL A 60 1.90 4.56 -1.99
C VAL A 60 0.96 5.75 -1.77
N MET A 61 1.20 6.87 -2.45
CA MET A 61 0.34 8.06 -2.37
C MET A 61 -1.00 7.85 -3.08
N GLU A 62 -0.99 7.14 -4.21
CA GLU A 62 -2.19 6.77 -4.97
C GLU A 62 -2.99 5.63 -4.30
N THR A 63 -2.34 4.82 -3.45
CA THR A 63 -2.96 3.68 -2.75
C THR A 63 -4.08 4.15 -1.82
N PRO A 64 -5.31 3.62 -1.95
CA PRO A 64 -6.43 3.94 -1.05
C PRO A 64 -6.11 3.68 0.43
N ALA A 65 -6.62 4.52 1.33
CA ALA A 65 -6.32 4.43 2.76
C ALA A 65 -6.68 3.08 3.39
N GLY A 66 -7.72 2.40 2.89
CA GLY A 66 -8.15 1.09 3.37
C GLY A 66 -7.19 -0.05 3.04
N LEU A 67 -6.29 0.12 2.06
CA LEU A 67 -5.31 -0.89 1.65
C LEU A 67 -3.91 -0.64 2.24
N LEU A 68 -3.71 0.50 2.91
CA LEU A 68 -2.42 0.84 3.53
C LEU A 68 -1.97 -0.15 4.62
N PRO A 69 -2.85 -0.73 5.47
CA PRO A 69 -2.43 -1.72 6.46
C PRO A 69 -1.87 -2.98 5.80
N ASP A 70 -2.56 -3.53 4.80
CA ASP A 70 -2.10 -4.69 4.04
C ASP A 70 -0.80 -4.41 3.29
N LEU A 71 -0.69 -3.23 2.67
CA LEU A 71 0.53 -2.79 2.01
C LEU A 71 1.71 -2.68 2.98
N LEU A 72 1.48 -2.13 4.19
CA LEU A 72 2.52 -2.08 5.23
C LEU A 72 2.98 -3.48 5.63
N THR A 73 2.03 -4.40 5.84
CA THR A 73 2.33 -5.79 6.16
C THR A 73 3.14 -6.45 5.04
N ALA A 74 2.73 -6.29 3.78
CA ALA A 74 3.44 -6.85 2.64
C ALA A 74 4.89 -6.34 2.56
N LEU A 75 5.10 -5.02 2.68
CA LEU A 75 6.42 -4.41 2.65
C LEU A 75 7.32 -4.83 3.84
N SER A 76 6.72 -5.14 4.99
CA SER A 76 7.47 -5.50 6.21
C SER A 76 7.75 -6.99 6.34
N THR A 77 6.92 -7.85 5.74
CA THR A 77 6.99 -9.31 5.89
C THR A 77 7.72 -9.99 4.73
N VAL A 78 7.64 -9.44 3.51
CA VAL A 78 8.24 -10.04 2.32
C VAL A 78 9.73 -9.71 2.26
N ARG A 79 10.55 -10.56 2.88
CA ARG A 79 12.01 -10.53 2.79
C ARG A 79 12.51 -11.31 1.58
N ILE A 80 12.23 -10.81 0.38
CA ILE A 80 12.88 -11.33 -0.82
C ILE A 80 14.20 -10.56 -0.98
N ASP A 81 15.32 -11.23 -0.74
CA ASP A 81 16.64 -10.66 -1.00
C ASP A 81 16.89 -10.57 -2.51
N ARG A 82 17.55 -9.51 -2.95
CA ARG A 82 17.96 -9.35 -4.35
C ARG A 82 18.80 -10.56 -4.81
N THR A 83 19.66 -11.07 -3.94
CA THR A 83 20.47 -12.26 -4.21
C THR A 83 19.63 -13.51 -4.45
N ALA A 84 18.47 -13.65 -3.78
CA ALA A 84 17.54 -14.76 -3.99
C ALA A 84 16.88 -14.73 -5.38
N LEU A 85 16.70 -13.53 -5.97
CA LEU A 85 16.17 -13.37 -7.33
C LEU A 85 17.20 -13.71 -8.42
N PHE A 86 18.49 -13.62 -8.11
CA PHE A 86 19.59 -13.87 -9.05
C PHE A 86 20.37 -15.14 -8.74
N PHE A 87 19.87 -16.03 -7.87
CA PHE A 87 20.34 -17.40 -7.81
C PHE A 87 19.95 -18.08 -9.13
N ARG A 88 20.83 -17.91 -10.12
CA ARG A 88 20.94 -18.76 -11.29
C ARG A 88 20.94 -20.18 -10.75
N SER A 89 19.88 -20.93 -11.01
CA SER A 89 19.92 -22.38 -10.99
C SER A 89 21.06 -22.76 -11.91
N ALA A 90 22.24 -22.98 -11.33
CA ALA A 90 23.28 -23.75 -11.96
C ALA A 90 22.65 -25.14 -12.07
N ILE A 91 21.96 -25.40 -13.17
CA ILE A 91 21.57 -26.74 -13.55
C ILE A 91 22.93 -27.44 -13.74
N PRO A 92 23.33 -28.37 -12.87
CA PRO A 92 24.55 -29.11 -13.12
C PRO A 92 24.30 -29.87 -14.42
N THR A 93 24.97 -29.48 -15.50
CA THR A 93 25.08 -30.29 -16.70
C THR A 93 25.99 -31.46 -16.38
N GLU A 94 25.52 -32.37 -15.53
CA GLU A 94 26.02 -33.74 -15.52
C GLU A 94 25.29 -34.45 -16.66
N ARG A 95 25.72 -34.18 -17.90
CA ARG A 95 25.51 -35.13 -18.98
C ARG A 95 26.53 -36.24 -18.75
N THR A 96 26.14 -37.21 -17.94
CA THR A 96 26.76 -38.53 -17.97
C THR A 96 26.62 -39.12 -19.36
N ASN A 97 27.76 -39.60 -19.83
CA ASN A 97 28.06 -40.19 -21.12
C ASN A 97 27.23 -41.45 -21.44
N PRO A 98 27.13 -41.83 -22.72
CA PRO A 98 27.54 -43.18 -23.11
C PRO A 98 28.86 -43.18 -23.89
#